data_AF-A0A819DVD5-F1
#
_entry.id   AF-A0A819DVD5-F1
#
_cell.length_a   1.000
_cell.length_b   1.000
_cell.length_c   1.000
_cell.angle_alpha   90.00
_cell.angle_beta   90.00
_cell.angle_gamma   90.00
#
_symmetry.space_group_name_H-M   'P 1'
#
loop_
_entity.id
_entity.type
_entity.pdbx_description
1 polymer ?
#
loop_
_entity_poly.entity_id
_entity_poly.type
_entity_poly.pdbx_seq_one_letter_code
_entity_poly.pdbx_strand_id
1 'polypeptide(L)'
;MPNFINIRLWKPASRVHTKVMQTHKDKLEKLNRGPIGQNYDEMKLKLIHNISSHTLSQVEERLLCRGWDFCIENKTTNFLDFETDLELNVMKLQSHCHDSVFRSICRKIHNASQQLIRTSKHKKISNLSDEELAALKSLKSNNNIVICKADKGNCIVILDKEAYMKKADDILKGEQFEPLNNDKFHREREEELNKYIFSLFKKGVIDNKLRYQLQSTCSSISVFYGLPKVHKTGYPIRPIISTIGSYQYQLSKYLAKAIRDARPQAKSYIKDSFEFVKRIKEIVLNKEKTYIMCSFDVESLYTNVPIEEAIETTLNYIYKPTKLIDVPFDKEQMRILLNLSIRDAPFRFQNKIYKQIDGVAMVTQQEDKLITALYRKPTHTGLYMLWDSSQNRRYKLGLIKTLVIRIYRICSSKEIIAKELNLLRVTLTNNGYPPHIIKRDAQQPILLSEPAYGLTINESLSIDPIITNIYRRFQIQSSTIDFIEVIHDFN
;
A
#
# COMPACT_ATOMS: atom_id res chain seq x y z
N MET A 1 8.54 80.03 -7.32
CA MET A 1 7.95 78.69 -7.13
C MET A 1 8.32 77.81 -8.31
N PRO A 2 9.00 76.66 -8.12
CA PRO A 2 8.98 75.62 -9.13
C PRO A 2 8.43 74.29 -8.58
N ASN A 3 7.42 73.80 -9.30
CA ASN A 3 7.23 72.42 -9.72
C ASN A 3 6.84 71.35 -8.69
N PHE A 4 5.54 71.32 -8.40
CA PHE A 4 4.78 70.11 -8.09
C PHE A 4 4.68 69.18 -9.32
N ILE A 5 5.78 68.50 -9.68
CA ILE A 5 5.71 67.35 -10.59
C ILE A 5 6.67 66.27 -10.07
N ASN A 6 6.20 65.35 -9.21
CA ASN A 6 6.67 63.95 -9.17
C ASN A 6 6.10 63.11 -8.00
N ILE A 7 4.78 62.99 -7.85
CA ILE A 7 4.21 62.03 -6.86
C ILE A 7 3.18 61.05 -7.49
N ARG A 8 2.62 61.35 -8.67
CA ARG A 8 1.57 60.51 -9.28
C ARG A 8 2.07 59.29 -10.10
N LEU A 9 3.30 59.29 -10.61
CA LEU A 9 3.85 58.19 -11.43
C LEU A 9 4.56 57.09 -10.62
N TRP A 10 4.92 57.37 -9.36
CA TRP A 10 5.69 56.44 -8.52
C TRP A 10 4.85 55.27 -8.00
N LYS A 11 3.56 55.50 -7.66
CA LYS A 11 2.66 54.44 -7.15
C LYS A 11 2.37 53.35 -8.20
N PRO A 12 2.10 53.67 -9.49
CA PRO A 12 1.96 52.66 -10.55
C PRO A 12 3.28 51.91 -10.82
N ALA A 13 4.40 52.62 -10.93
CA ALA A 13 5.71 52.01 -11.21
C ALA A 13 6.16 51.07 -10.08
N SER A 14 5.96 51.47 -8.83
CA SER A 14 6.24 50.63 -7.65
C SER A 14 5.36 49.39 -7.63
N ARG A 15 4.05 49.50 -7.93
CA ARG A 15 3.16 48.33 -8.05
C ARG A 15 3.56 47.37 -9.17
N VAL A 16 3.95 47.89 -10.33
CA VAL A 16 4.43 47.07 -11.46
C VAL A 16 5.74 46.39 -11.08
N HIS A 17 6.68 47.11 -10.46
CA HIS A 17 7.93 46.54 -9.95
C HIS A 17 7.69 45.45 -8.92
N THR A 18 6.82 45.66 -7.92
CA THR A 18 6.45 44.63 -6.94
C THR A 18 5.81 43.41 -7.63
N LYS A 19 4.95 43.60 -8.62
CA LYS A 19 4.32 42.50 -9.38
C LYS A 19 5.35 41.73 -10.22
N VAL A 20 6.28 42.43 -10.85
CA VAL A 20 7.38 41.83 -11.64
C VAL A 20 8.33 41.08 -10.72
N MET A 21 8.76 41.67 -9.60
CA MET A 21 9.60 41.01 -8.60
C MET A 21 8.91 39.80 -7.97
N GLN A 22 7.60 39.89 -7.69
CA GLN A 22 6.80 38.74 -7.24
C GLN A 22 6.75 37.64 -8.31
N THR A 23 6.59 38.01 -9.59
CA THR A 23 6.60 37.06 -10.71
C THR A 23 7.98 36.41 -10.87
N HIS A 24 9.07 37.16 -10.73
CA HIS A 24 10.44 36.62 -10.75
C HIS A 24 10.71 35.72 -9.56
N LYS A 25 10.24 36.09 -8.36
CA LYS A 25 10.31 35.26 -7.16
C LYS A 25 9.52 33.96 -7.33
N ASP A 26 8.30 34.03 -7.87
CA ASP A 26 7.47 32.85 -8.15
C ASP A 26 8.08 31.96 -9.25
N LYS A 27 8.76 32.55 -10.26
CA LYS A 27 9.50 31.82 -11.29
C LYS A 27 10.76 31.15 -10.73
N LEU A 28 11.53 31.86 -9.91
CA LEU A 28 12.72 31.35 -9.23
C LEU A 28 12.34 30.25 -8.23
N GLU A 29 11.27 30.42 -7.47
CA GLU A 29 10.71 29.38 -6.61
C GLU A 29 10.22 28.18 -7.43
N LYS A 30 9.59 28.38 -8.60
CA LYS A 30 9.21 27.27 -9.49
C LYS A 30 10.41 26.53 -10.07
N LEU A 31 11.49 27.24 -10.39
CA LEU A 31 12.75 26.65 -10.86
C LEU A 31 13.47 25.89 -9.74
N ASN A 32 13.37 26.37 -8.50
CA ASN A 32 13.88 25.68 -7.30
C ASN A 32 12.95 24.56 -6.79
N ARG A 33 11.75 24.39 -7.36
CA ARG A 33 10.82 23.27 -7.12
C ARG A 33 11.12 22.12 -8.08
N GLY A 34 12.39 21.71 -8.14
CA GLY A 34 12.70 20.34 -8.52
C GLY A 34 12.03 19.36 -7.54
N PRO A 35 11.89 18.08 -7.90
CA PRO A 35 11.20 17.07 -7.09
C PRO A 35 11.78 16.84 -5.70
N ILE A 36 12.94 17.43 -5.44
CA ILE A 36 13.42 17.72 -4.10
C ILE A 36 14.00 19.13 -4.18
N GLY A 37 13.50 20.06 -3.35
CA GLY A 37 14.11 21.39 -3.20
C GLY A 37 15.51 21.30 -2.59
N GLN A 38 15.90 22.32 -1.82
CA GLN A 38 17.23 22.51 -1.19
C GLN A 38 17.79 21.34 -0.35
N ASN A 39 17.08 20.21 -0.23
CA ASN A 39 17.45 19.04 0.58
C ASN A 39 17.64 17.74 -0.23
N TYR A 40 17.98 17.89 -1.53
CA TYR A 40 18.21 16.78 -2.46
C TYR A 40 19.21 15.74 -1.92
N ASP A 41 20.36 16.20 -1.43
CA ASP A 41 21.44 15.31 -0.98
C ASP A 41 21.05 14.49 0.26
N GLU A 42 20.30 15.07 1.20
CA GLU A 42 19.83 14.38 2.40
C GLU A 42 18.74 13.34 2.07
N MET A 43 17.81 13.70 1.17
CA MET A 43 16.71 12.82 0.78
C MET A 43 17.18 11.68 -0.13
N LYS A 44 18.14 11.93 -1.03
CA LYS A 44 18.72 10.92 -1.93
C LYS A 44 19.21 9.69 -1.17
N LEU A 45 20.00 9.89 -0.11
CA LEU A 45 20.58 8.80 0.69
C LEU A 45 19.52 7.96 1.42
N LYS A 46 18.37 8.55 1.75
CA LYS A 46 17.25 7.86 2.40
C LYS A 46 16.35 7.14 1.39
N LEU A 47 16.24 7.67 0.17
CA LEU A 47 15.28 7.21 -0.84
C LEU A 47 15.86 6.18 -1.80
N ILE A 48 17.14 6.29 -2.14
CA ILE A 48 17.80 5.44 -3.13
C ILE A 48 18.83 4.57 -2.43
N HIS A 49 18.54 3.28 -2.35
CA HIS A 49 19.50 2.26 -1.95
C HIS A 49 20.07 1.60 -3.21
N ASN A 50 21.13 2.19 -3.76
CA ASN A 50 21.87 1.56 -4.86
C ASN A 50 22.89 0.58 -4.29
N ILE A 51 22.61 -0.71 -4.46
CA ILE A 51 23.49 -1.82 -4.07
C ILE A 51 23.93 -2.64 -5.30
N SER A 52 23.78 -2.06 -6.48
CA SER A 52 24.21 -2.63 -7.76
C SER A 52 25.59 -2.11 -8.16
N SER A 53 26.20 -2.77 -9.14
CA SER A 53 27.41 -2.29 -9.82
C SER A 53 27.18 -1.05 -10.70
N HIS A 54 25.92 -0.71 -11.00
CA HIS A 54 25.58 0.40 -11.87
C HIS A 54 25.69 1.75 -11.14
N THR A 55 26.47 2.67 -11.71
CA THR A 55 26.62 4.03 -11.20
C THR A 55 25.54 4.93 -11.80
N LEU A 56 24.69 5.50 -10.95
CA LEU A 56 23.63 6.41 -11.38
C LEU A 56 24.21 7.79 -11.72
N SER A 57 23.73 8.37 -12.82
CA SER A 57 23.91 9.77 -13.13
C SER A 57 23.06 10.66 -12.21
N GLN A 58 23.44 11.94 -12.08
CA GLN A 58 22.64 12.92 -11.31
C GLN A 58 21.20 13.05 -11.83
N VAL A 59 20.98 12.87 -13.14
CA VAL A 59 19.64 12.94 -13.73
C VAL A 59 18.79 11.74 -13.29
N GLU A 60 19.36 10.54 -13.31
CA GLU A 60 18.69 9.31 -12.86
C GLU A 60 18.37 9.36 -11.37
N GLU A 61 19.29 9.86 -10.55
CA GLU A 61 19.06 10.03 -9.12
C GLU A 61 17.92 11.03 -8.84
N ARG A 62 17.90 12.18 -9.51
CA ARG A 62 16.79 13.15 -9.42
C ARG A 62 15.46 12.54 -9.82
N LEU A 63 15.45 11.77 -10.91
CA LEU A 63 14.27 11.06 -11.39
C LEU A 63 13.78 10.05 -10.34
N LEU A 64 14.66 9.17 -9.84
CA LEU A 64 14.32 8.12 -8.88
C LEU A 64 13.88 8.71 -7.54
N CYS A 65 14.46 9.82 -7.11
CA CYS A 65 14.06 10.54 -5.92
C CYS A 65 12.58 11.00 -5.91
N ARG A 66 11.92 11.04 -7.06
CA ARG A 66 10.47 11.29 -7.15
C ARG A 66 9.63 10.18 -6.50
N GLY A 67 10.19 8.98 -6.38
CA GLY A 67 9.59 7.81 -5.75
C GLY A 67 8.48 7.14 -6.58
N TRP A 68 7.97 6.04 -6.03
CA TRP A 68 7.02 5.16 -6.72
C TRP A 68 5.63 5.76 -6.95
N ASP A 69 5.22 6.70 -6.10
CA ASP A 69 3.87 7.28 -6.14
C ASP A 69 3.80 8.52 -7.05
N PHE A 70 4.90 8.89 -7.70
CA PHE A 70 4.95 10.00 -8.64
C PHE A 70 4.25 9.65 -9.95
N CYS A 71 3.03 10.16 -10.13
CA CYS A 71 2.34 10.05 -11.41
C CYS A 71 2.97 10.96 -12.47
N ILE A 72 3.49 10.34 -13.54
CA ILE A 72 3.94 11.04 -14.75
C ILE A 72 2.71 11.54 -15.50
N GLU A 73 2.78 12.76 -16.03
CA GLU A 73 1.75 13.28 -16.90
C GLU A 73 1.77 12.54 -18.25
N ASN A 74 0.72 11.75 -18.51
CA ASN A 74 0.60 11.02 -19.76
C ASN A 74 -0.34 11.74 -20.72
N LYS A 75 0.02 11.71 -22.01
CA LYS A 75 -0.93 11.99 -23.09
C LYS A 75 -1.88 10.80 -23.18
N THR A 76 -3.17 11.07 -23.35
CA THR A 76 -4.12 10.06 -23.82
C THR A 76 -3.68 9.67 -25.24
N THR A 77 -3.11 8.47 -25.39
CA THR A 77 -2.63 7.96 -26.69
C THR A 77 -3.63 6.99 -27.31
N ASN A 78 -4.30 6.16 -26.50
CA ASN A 78 -5.38 5.29 -26.95
C ASN A 78 -6.75 5.90 -26.61
N PHE A 79 -7.29 6.66 -27.58
CA PHE A 79 -8.56 7.35 -27.41
C PHE A 79 -9.75 6.38 -27.39
N LEU A 80 -9.66 5.26 -28.11
CA LEU A 80 -10.73 4.28 -28.18
C LEU A 80 -10.92 3.60 -26.82
N ASP A 81 -9.83 3.17 -26.17
CA ASP A 81 -9.91 2.57 -24.83
C ASP A 81 -10.48 3.58 -23.82
N PHE A 82 -10.03 4.84 -23.89
CA PHE A 82 -10.51 5.90 -23.01
C PHE A 82 -12.01 6.19 -23.19
N GLU A 83 -12.51 6.24 -24.43
CA GLU A 83 -13.94 6.42 -24.71
C GLU A 83 -14.74 5.20 -24.25
N THR A 84 -14.25 3.98 -24.51
CA THR A 84 -14.89 2.72 -24.09
C THR A 84 -15.01 2.65 -22.56
N ASP A 85 -13.94 3.00 -21.84
CA ASP A 85 -13.94 3.02 -20.38
C ASP A 85 -14.93 4.06 -19.82
N LEU A 86 -15.00 5.24 -20.43
CA LEU A 86 -15.96 6.26 -20.04
C LEU A 86 -17.39 5.76 -20.26
N GLU A 87 -17.69 5.18 -21.42
CA GLU A 87 -19.00 4.63 -21.74
C GLU A 87 -19.40 3.53 -20.74
N LEU A 88 -18.53 2.55 -20.49
CA LEU A 88 -18.78 1.48 -19.52
C LEU A 88 -19.08 2.02 -18.12
N ASN A 89 -18.36 3.05 -17.67
CA ASN A 89 -18.61 3.65 -16.37
C ASN A 89 -19.92 4.45 -16.33
N VAL A 90 -20.30 5.08 -17.44
CA VAL A 90 -21.58 5.77 -17.55
C VAL A 90 -22.73 4.78 -17.57
N MET A 91 -22.63 3.65 -18.29
CA MET A 91 -23.68 2.64 -18.35
C MET A 91 -24.08 2.09 -16.97
N LYS A 92 -23.16 2.05 -16.00
CA LYS A 92 -23.46 1.68 -14.61
C LYS A 92 -24.51 2.60 -13.95
N LEU A 93 -24.66 3.83 -14.43
CA LEU A 93 -25.63 4.81 -13.94
C LEU A 93 -27.01 4.67 -14.60
N GLN A 94 -27.13 3.91 -15.69
CA GLN A 94 -28.38 3.80 -16.46
C GLN A 94 -29.53 3.28 -15.59
N SER A 95 -29.28 2.28 -14.76
CA SER A 95 -30.28 1.72 -13.85
C SER A 95 -30.63 2.61 -12.65
N HIS A 96 -29.87 3.68 -12.43
CA HIS A 96 -29.98 4.55 -11.25
C HIS A 96 -30.54 5.94 -11.56
N CYS A 97 -30.86 6.24 -12.82
CA CYS A 97 -31.41 7.54 -13.21
C CYS A 97 -32.40 7.43 -14.37
N HIS A 98 -33.28 8.43 -14.50
CA HIS A 98 -34.24 8.50 -15.60
C HIS A 98 -33.53 8.70 -16.95
N ASP A 99 -34.05 8.10 -18.03
CA ASP A 99 -33.44 8.09 -19.37
C ASP A 99 -33.05 9.48 -19.89
N SER A 100 -33.87 10.50 -19.62
CA SER A 100 -33.57 11.88 -20.03
C SER A 100 -32.34 12.45 -19.32
N VAL A 101 -32.17 12.13 -18.03
CA VAL A 101 -31.01 12.53 -17.23
C VAL A 101 -29.77 11.75 -17.69
N PHE A 102 -29.93 10.44 -17.92
CA PHE A 102 -28.87 9.58 -18.46
C PHE A 102 -28.32 10.12 -19.78
N ARG A 103 -29.20 10.41 -20.77
CA ARG A 103 -28.80 11.01 -22.06
C ARG A 103 -28.10 12.34 -21.88
N SER A 104 -28.56 13.19 -20.96
CA SER A 104 -27.88 14.46 -20.68
C SER A 104 -26.49 14.26 -20.07
N ILE A 105 -26.30 13.26 -19.22
CA ILE A 105 -25.00 12.91 -18.64
C ILE A 105 -24.07 12.39 -19.74
N CYS A 106 -24.52 11.46 -20.57
CA CYS A 106 -23.75 10.94 -21.71
C CYS A 106 -23.25 12.07 -22.60
N ARG A 107 -24.13 13.03 -22.97
CA ARG A 107 -23.75 14.18 -23.78
C ARG A 107 -22.71 15.08 -23.11
N LYS A 108 -22.83 15.34 -21.81
CA LYS A 108 -21.85 16.14 -21.06
C LYS A 108 -20.49 15.44 -20.99
N ILE A 109 -20.48 14.14 -20.77
CA ILE A 109 -19.27 13.33 -20.69
C ILE A 109 -18.60 13.24 -22.05
N HIS A 110 -19.36 12.99 -23.12
CA HIS A 110 -18.85 12.99 -24.49
C HIS A 110 -18.24 14.36 -24.85
N ASN A 111 -18.92 15.47 -24.55
CA ASN A 111 -18.35 16.79 -24.84
C ASN A 111 -17.07 17.05 -24.04
N ALA A 112 -17.04 16.66 -22.76
CA ALA A 112 -15.86 16.79 -21.90
C ALA A 112 -14.71 15.89 -22.38
N SER A 113 -14.99 14.65 -22.79
CA SER A 113 -14.00 13.72 -23.33
C SER A 113 -13.39 14.28 -24.60
N GLN A 114 -14.20 14.76 -25.55
CA GLN A 114 -13.72 15.36 -26.79
C GLN A 114 -12.88 16.61 -26.56
N GLN A 115 -13.24 17.44 -25.57
CA GLN A 115 -12.44 18.59 -25.18
C GLN A 115 -11.10 18.17 -24.54
N LEU A 116 -11.09 17.15 -23.68
CA LEU A 116 -9.87 16.57 -23.11
C LEU A 116 -8.97 15.97 -24.19
N ILE A 117 -9.53 15.25 -25.16
CA ILE A 117 -8.82 14.67 -26.29
C ILE A 117 -8.11 15.76 -27.10
N ARG A 118 -8.85 16.80 -27.50
CA ARG A 118 -8.30 17.94 -28.26
C ARG A 118 -7.19 18.66 -27.50
N THR A 119 -7.38 18.91 -26.20
CA THR A 119 -6.36 19.58 -25.38
C THR A 119 -5.14 18.70 -25.13
N SER A 120 -5.31 17.37 -24.98
CA SER A 120 -4.22 16.43 -24.73
C SER A 120 -3.27 16.25 -25.93
N LYS A 121 -3.78 16.29 -27.17
CA LYS A 121 -2.98 16.15 -28.40
C LYS A 121 -1.84 17.17 -28.47
N HIS A 122 -2.11 18.41 -28.04
CA HIS A 122 -1.19 19.54 -28.16
C HIS A 122 -0.44 19.88 -26.86
N LYS A 123 -0.74 19.20 -25.74
CA LYS A 123 -0.10 19.48 -24.45
C LYS A 123 1.33 18.93 -24.43
N LYS A 124 2.35 19.75 -24.17
CA LYS A 124 3.69 19.22 -23.83
C LYS A 124 3.61 18.57 -22.44
N ILE A 125 4.16 17.37 -22.30
CA ILE A 125 4.29 16.70 -20.99
C ILE A 125 5.12 17.61 -20.11
N SER A 126 4.58 18.04 -18.98
CA SER A 126 5.09 19.21 -18.26
C SER A 126 5.82 18.86 -16.97
N ASN A 127 5.67 17.65 -16.44
CA ASN A 127 6.13 17.33 -15.08
C ASN A 127 7.39 16.44 -15.01
N LEU A 128 7.99 16.11 -16.16
CA LEU A 128 9.35 15.59 -16.28
C LEU A 128 10.12 16.39 -17.33
N SER A 129 11.41 16.61 -17.12
CA SER A 129 12.27 17.20 -18.15
C SER A 129 12.55 16.19 -19.28
N ASP A 130 12.97 16.70 -20.45
CA ASP A 130 13.35 15.84 -21.58
C ASP A 130 14.55 14.94 -21.21
N GLU A 131 15.45 15.41 -20.33
CA GLU A 131 16.55 14.63 -19.75
C GLU A 131 16.06 13.53 -18.79
N GLU A 132 15.11 13.83 -17.89
CA GLU A 132 14.53 12.84 -16.97
C GLU A 132 13.75 11.75 -17.73
N LEU A 133 13.08 12.12 -18.82
CA LEU A 133 12.41 11.15 -19.70
C LEU A 133 13.42 10.26 -20.43
N ALA A 134 14.56 10.80 -20.86
CA ALA A 134 15.64 10.02 -21.45
C ALA A 134 16.27 9.06 -20.42
N ALA A 135 16.52 9.53 -19.19
CA ALA A 135 17.00 8.73 -18.08
C ALA A 135 16.03 7.58 -17.74
N LEU A 136 14.72 7.85 -17.68
CA LEU A 136 13.71 6.81 -17.44
C LEU A 136 13.74 5.72 -18.51
N LYS A 137 13.88 6.10 -19.78
CA LYS A 137 14.01 5.14 -20.89
C LYS A 137 15.31 4.34 -20.80
N SER A 138 16.42 4.99 -20.44
CA SER A 138 17.71 4.35 -20.26
C SER A 138 17.68 3.29 -19.15
N LEU A 139 17.20 3.67 -17.96
CA LEU A 139 17.03 2.74 -16.83
C LEU A 139 16.11 1.57 -17.18
N LYS A 140 15.01 1.83 -17.90
CA LYS A 140 14.10 0.77 -18.35
C LYS A 140 14.75 -0.21 -19.34
N SER A 141 15.66 0.28 -20.18
CA SER A 141 16.37 -0.54 -21.17
C SER A 141 17.54 -1.33 -20.57
N ASN A 142 17.97 -1.00 -19.35
CA ASN A 142 19.08 -1.68 -18.69
C ASN A 142 18.62 -3.03 -18.12
N ASN A 143 18.99 -4.11 -18.80
CA ASN A 143 18.66 -5.47 -18.41
C ASN A 143 19.57 -6.06 -17.32
N ASN A 144 20.61 -5.34 -16.88
CA ASN A 144 21.59 -5.83 -15.90
C ASN A 144 21.20 -5.49 -14.47
N ILE A 145 20.24 -4.60 -14.27
CA ILE A 145 19.77 -4.16 -12.96
C ILE A 145 18.30 -4.49 -12.74
N VAL A 146 17.91 -4.58 -11.48
CA VAL A 146 16.52 -4.67 -11.02
C VAL A 146 16.26 -3.48 -10.12
N ILE A 147 15.27 -2.67 -10.50
CA ILE A 147 14.79 -1.53 -9.69
C ILE A 147 13.47 -1.95 -9.05
N CYS A 148 13.42 -2.05 -7.73
CA CYS A 148 12.24 -2.52 -7.01
C CYS A 148 11.98 -1.77 -5.70
N LYS A 149 10.78 -1.96 -5.16
CA LYS A 149 10.36 -1.38 -3.87
C LYS A 149 11.09 -2.08 -2.72
N ALA A 150 11.53 -1.31 -1.74
CA ALA A 150 11.98 -1.86 -0.46
C ALA A 150 10.79 -2.47 0.32
N ASP A 151 11.07 -3.47 1.14
CA ASP A 151 10.09 -4.09 2.06
C ASP A 151 9.48 -3.09 3.05
N LYS A 152 10.24 -2.06 3.43
CA LYS A 152 9.82 -0.99 4.36
C LYS A 152 10.35 0.35 3.87
N GLY A 153 9.58 1.42 4.09
CA GLY A 153 10.04 2.81 3.88
C GLY A 153 9.68 3.44 2.54
N ASN A 154 9.05 2.70 1.62
CA ASN A 154 8.72 3.17 0.25
C ASN A 154 9.96 3.68 -0.52
N CYS A 155 11.14 3.12 -0.22
CA CYS A 155 12.39 3.45 -0.89
C CYS A 155 12.52 2.70 -2.22
N ILE A 156 13.42 3.20 -3.08
CA ILE A 156 13.88 2.53 -4.29
C ILE A 156 15.14 1.75 -3.95
N VAL A 157 15.17 0.49 -4.38
CA VAL A 157 16.35 -0.37 -4.28
C VAL A 157 16.78 -0.75 -5.69
N ILE A 158 18.08 -0.65 -5.94
CA ILE A 158 18.68 -1.05 -7.21
C ILE A 158 19.67 -2.18 -6.92
N LEU A 159 19.45 -3.33 -7.53
CA LEU A 159 20.31 -4.51 -7.42
C LEU A 159 20.83 -4.91 -8.79
N ASP A 160 22.01 -5.54 -8.83
CA ASP A 160 22.37 -6.32 -10.00
C ASP A 160 21.36 -7.46 -10.17
N LYS A 161 20.94 -7.68 -11.42
CA LYS A 161 19.93 -8.68 -11.75
C LYS A 161 20.39 -10.06 -11.32
N GLU A 162 21.65 -10.42 -11.55
CA GLU A 162 22.21 -11.71 -11.13
C GLU A 162 22.12 -11.91 -9.61
N ALA A 163 22.45 -10.88 -8.82
CA ALA A 163 22.37 -10.96 -7.36
C ALA A 163 20.92 -11.11 -6.88
N TYR A 164 19.98 -10.40 -7.50
CA TYR A 164 18.55 -10.55 -7.20
C TYR A 164 18.04 -11.95 -7.56
N MET A 165 18.44 -12.45 -8.74
CA MET A 165 18.08 -13.77 -9.24
C MET A 165 18.58 -14.88 -8.32
N LYS A 166 19.85 -14.81 -7.90
CA LYS A 166 20.42 -15.76 -6.95
C LYS A 166 19.62 -15.81 -5.65
N LYS A 167 19.28 -14.67 -5.07
CA LYS A 167 18.46 -14.61 -3.84
C LYS A 167 17.07 -15.21 -4.03
N ALA A 168 16.46 -15.02 -5.20
CA ALA A 168 15.17 -15.62 -5.52
C ALA A 168 15.28 -17.13 -5.71
N ASP A 169 16.28 -17.59 -6.45
CA ASP A 169 16.54 -19.01 -6.68
C ASP A 169 16.87 -19.74 -5.37
N ASP A 170 17.62 -19.13 -4.46
CA ASP A 170 17.93 -19.70 -3.14
C ASP A 170 16.65 -19.91 -2.30
N ILE A 171 15.64 -19.04 -2.43
CA ILE A 171 14.33 -19.23 -1.81
C ILE A 171 13.54 -20.34 -2.50
N LEU A 172 13.52 -20.34 -3.84
CA LEU A 172 12.74 -21.30 -4.64
C LEU A 172 13.32 -22.72 -4.66
N LYS A 173 14.57 -22.90 -4.21
CA LYS A 173 15.17 -24.21 -3.94
C LYS A 173 14.73 -24.81 -2.59
N GLY A 174 14.07 -24.05 -1.75
CA GLY A 174 13.54 -24.56 -0.48
C GLY A 174 12.51 -25.67 -0.70
N GLU A 175 12.37 -26.55 0.29
CA GLU A 175 11.48 -27.72 0.26
C GLU A 175 9.98 -27.36 0.08
N GLN A 176 9.64 -26.10 0.30
CA GLN A 176 8.29 -25.54 0.19
C GLN A 176 7.83 -25.37 -1.27
N PHE A 177 8.74 -25.42 -2.25
CA PHE A 177 8.44 -25.13 -3.66
C PHE A 177 8.80 -26.28 -4.59
N GLU A 178 7.89 -26.60 -5.51
CA GLU A 178 8.11 -27.59 -6.56
C GLU A 178 8.09 -26.90 -7.94
N PRO A 179 9.08 -27.11 -8.81
CA PRO A 179 9.02 -26.65 -10.19
C PRO A 179 7.99 -27.45 -11.00
N LEU A 180 7.27 -26.77 -11.88
CA LEU A 180 6.30 -27.35 -12.81
C LEU A 180 6.78 -27.23 -14.26
N ASN A 181 6.46 -28.24 -15.07
CA ASN A 181 6.97 -28.36 -16.44
C ASN A 181 6.27 -27.44 -17.45
N ASN A 182 4.99 -27.10 -17.24
CA ASN A 182 4.23 -26.28 -18.18
C ASN A 182 2.98 -25.63 -17.54
N ASP A 183 2.38 -24.69 -18.29
CA ASP A 183 1.18 -23.94 -17.94
C ASP A 183 -0.10 -24.79 -17.95
N LYS A 184 -0.05 -26.06 -18.37
CA LYS A 184 -1.23 -26.94 -18.40
C LYS A 184 -1.81 -27.11 -17.01
N PHE A 185 -0.96 -27.19 -16.00
CA PHE A 185 -1.36 -27.33 -14.60
C PHE A 185 -2.26 -26.17 -14.14
N HIS A 186 -1.92 -24.93 -14.51
CA HIS A 186 -2.76 -23.78 -14.21
C HIS A 186 -4.16 -23.89 -14.83
N ARG A 187 -4.23 -24.29 -16.12
CA ARG A 187 -5.52 -24.46 -16.81
C ARG A 187 -6.36 -25.58 -16.18
N GLU A 188 -5.72 -26.69 -15.82
CA GLU A 188 -6.39 -27.81 -15.15
C GLU A 188 -7.01 -27.38 -13.82
N ARG A 189 -6.29 -26.57 -13.02
CA ARG A 189 -6.80 -26.02 -11.76
C ARG A 189 -7.93 -25.01 -11.95
N GLU A 190 -7.82 -24.11 -12.93
CA GLU A 190 -8.90 -23.18 -13.27
C GLU A 190 -10.16 -23.94 -13.73
N GLU A 191 -10.01 -24.98 -14.55
CA GLU A 191 -11.11 -25.83 -14.96
C GLU A 191 -11.73 -26.59 -13.80
N GLU A 192 -10.92 -27.15 -12.90
CA GLU A 192 -11.38 -27.84 -11.69
C GLU A 192 -12.25 -26.94 -10.82
N LEU A 193 -11.76 -25.72 -10.53
CA LEU A 193 -12.53 -24.70 -9.81
C LEU A 193 -13.85 -24.42 -10.52
N ASN A 194 -13.81 -24.12 -11.82
CA ASN A 194 -15.01 -23.74 -12.58
C ASN A 194 -16.03 -24.88 -12.68
N LYS A 195 -15.58 -26.12 -12.86
CA LYS A 195 -16.42 -27.33 -12.83
C LYS A 195 -17.10 -27.48 -11.48
N TYR A 196 -16.35 -27.26 -10.40
CA TYR A 196 -16.88 -27.35 -9.05
C TYR A 196 -17.92 -26.26 -8.75
N ILE A 197 -17.62 -24.99 -9.04
CA ILE A 197 -18.57 -23.88 -8.88
C ILE A 197 -19.84 -24.10 -9.70
N PHE A 198 -19.71 -24.59 -10.94
CA PHE A 198 -20.87 -24.90 -11.78
C PHE A 198 -21.69 -26.06 -11.23
N SER A 199 -21.07 -27.05 -10.59
CA SER A 199 -21.78 -28.14 -9.92
C SER A 199 -22.61 -27.65 -8.74
N LEU A 200 -22.10 -26.69 -7.95
CA LEU A 200 -22.83 -26.05 -6.85
C LEU A 200 -24.05 -25.27 -7.36
N PHE A 201 -23.89 -24.55 -8.46
CA PHE A 201 -24.99 -23.86 -9.13
C PHE A 201 -26.07 -24.82 -9.62
N LYS A 202 -25.68 -25.92 -10.30
CA LYS A 202 -26.62 -26.95 -10.78
C LYS A 202 -27.42 -27.61 -9.65
N LYS A 203 -26.80 -27.76 -8.47
CA LYS A 203 -27.44 -28.29 -7.27
C LYS A 203 -28.32 -27.27 -6.54
N GLY A 204 -28.39 -26.01 -7.01
CA GLY A 204 -29.15 -24.94 -6.37
C GLY A 204 -28.53 -24.41 -5.07
N VAL A 205 -27.25 -24.73 -4.79
CA VAL A 205 -26.55 -24.26 -3.59
C VAL A 205 -26.24 -22.76 -3.68
N ILE A 206 -25.86 -22.30 -4.86
CA ILE A 206 -25.53 -20.89 -5.12
C ILE A 206 -26.42 -20.31 -6.21
N ASP A 207 -26.68 -19.01 -6.11
CA ASP A 207 -27.38 -18.27 -7.14
C ASP A 207 -26.45 -17.90 -8.32
N ASN A 208 -27.05 -17.37 -9.38
CA ASN A 208 -26.30 -17.00 -10.58
C ASN A 208 -25.31 -15.84 -10.30
N LYS A 209 -25.65 -14.95 -9.37
CA LYS A 209 -24.80 -13.81 -8.98
C LYS A 209 -23.51 -14.29 -8.32
N LEU A 210 -23.62 -15.18 -7.33
CA LEU A 210 -22.47 -15.75 -6.63
C LEU A 210 -21.65 -16.65 -7.55
N ARG A 211 -22.31 -17.39 -8.46
CA ARG A 211 -21.62 -18.14 -9.51
C ARG A 211 -20.71 -17.22 -10.35
N TYR A 212 -21.24 -16.13 -10.92
CA TYR A 212 -20.43 -15.21 -11.74
C TYR A 212 -19.34 -14.50 -10.93
N GLN A 213 -19.54 -14.30 -9.63
CA GLN A 213 -18.52 -13.75 -8.76
C GLN A 213 -17.34 -14.72 -8.54
N LEU A 214 -17.61 -16.02 -8.40
CA LEU A 214 -16.61 -17.03 -8.06
C LEU A 214 -15.95 -17.68 -9.28
N GLN A 215 -16.64 -17.72 -10.43
CA GLN A 215 -16.07 -18.30 -11.65
C GLN A 215 -14.89 -17.45 -12.15
N SER A 216 -13.84 -18.14 -12.56
CA SER A 216 -12.69 -17.56 -13.21
C SER A 216 -12.81 -17.70 -14.73
N THR A 217 -12.43 -16.67 -15.48
CA THR A 217 -12.36 -16.73 -16.94
C THR A 217 -11.07 -16.11 -17.42
N CYS A 218 -10.27 -16.88 -18.15
CA CYS A 218 -9.00 -16.44 -18.73
C CYS A 218 -8.03 -15.89 -17.67
N SER A 219 -7.90 -16.59 -16.54
CA SER A 219 -6.98 -16.17 -15.49
C SER A 219 -5.51 -16.21 -15.90
N SER A 220 -4.71 -15.40 -15.23
CA SER A 220 -3.26 -15.36 -15.35
C SER A 220 -2.58 -16.10 -14.20
N ILE A 221 -1.48 -16.80 -14.48
CA ILE A 221 -0.66 -17.42 -13.45
C ILE A 221 -0.13 -16.34 -12.49
N SER A 222 -0.20 -16.61 -11.18
CA SER A 222 0.32 -15.74 -10.12
C SER A 222 1.80 -15.41 -10.35
N VAL A 223 2.29 -14.25 -9.88
CA VAL A 223 3.68 -13.81 -10.14
C VAL A 223 4.46 -13.70 -8.85
N PHE A 224 5.65 -14.32 -8.81
CA PHE A 224 6.59 -14.17 -7.71
C PHE A 224 7.51 -12.97 -7.92
N TYR A 225 7.75 -12.21 -6.84
CA TYR A 225 8.81 -11.21 -6.77
C TYR A 225 9.30 -11.03 -5.33
N GLY A 226 10.50 -10.47 -5.17
CA GLY A 226 11.15 -10.24 -3.90
C GLY A 226 11.22 -8.75 -3.54
N LEU A 227 10.88 -8.40 -2.30
CA LEU A 227 11.07 -7.06 -1.75
C LEU A 227 12.32 -7.01 -0.85
N PRO A 228 13.37 -6.24 -1.17
CA PRO A 228 14.58 -6.19 -0.37
C PRO A 228 14.33 -5.59 1.03
N LYS A 229 14.79 -6.31 2.06
CA LYS A 229 14.78 -5.84 3.46
C LYS A 229 16.00 -4.95 3.70
N VAL A 230 15.91 -3.67 3.32
CA VAL A 230 17.01 -2.68 3.43
C VAL A 230 17.55 -2.43 4.84
N HIS A 231 16.81 -2.87 5.86
CA HIS A 231 17.16 -2.75 7.28
C HIS A 231 17.87 -3.99 7.84
N LYS A 232 18.18 -4.99 7.01
CA LYS A 232 18.91 -6.21 7.38
C LYS A 232 20.20 -6.32 6.58
N THR A 233 21.27 -6.76 7.24
CA THR A 233 22.57 -7.02 6.60
C THR A 233 22.42 -8.01 5.44
N GLY A 234 23.10 -7.76 4.33
CA GLY A 234 23.03 -8.60 3.13
C GLY A 234 21.76 -8.42 2.30
N TYR A 235 20.84 -7.51 2.67
CA TYR A 235 19.63 -7.19 1.91
C TYR A 235 18.82 -8.42 1.48
N PRO A 236 18.43 -9.32 2.41
CA PRO A 236 17.60 -10.47 2.06
C PRO A 236 16.27 -10.00 1.47
N ILE A 237 15.73 -10.73 0.50
CA ILE A 237 14.45 -10.40 -0.12
C ILE A 237 13.31 -11.08 0.64
N ARG A 238 12.18 -10.38 0.81
CA ARG A 238 10.91 -10.97 1.23
C ARG A 238 10.22 -11.53 -0.02
N PRO A 239 9.95 -12.84 -0.10
CA PRO A 239 9.19 -13.39 -1.22
C PRO A 239 7.73 -12.94 -1.14
N ILE A 240 7.16 -12.53 -2.27
CA ILE A 240 5.76 -12.15 -2.44
C ILE A 240 5.23 -12.90 -3.66
N ILE A 241 4.04 -13.49 -3.53
CA ILE A 241 3.30 -14.08 -4.65
C ILE A 241 2.05 -13.25 -4.90
N SER A 242 2.04 -12.51 -6.01
CA SER A 242 0.86 -11.74 -6.43
C SER A 242 -0.12 -12.64 -7.16
N THR A 243 -1.28 -12.83 -6.57
CA THR A 243 -2.40 -13.64 -7.07
C THR A 243 -3.44 -12.80 -7.83
N ILE A 244 -3.19 -11.50 -7.99
CA ILE A 244 -4.07 -10.62 -8.78
C ILE A 244 -4.21 -11.18 -10.19
N GLY A 245 -5.46 -11.44 -10.59
CA GLY A 245 -5.80 -12.00 -11.90
C GLY A 245 -5.72 -13.52 -12.00
N SER A 246 -5.33 -14.24 -10.94
CA SER A 246 -5.31 -15.70 -10.92
C SER A 246 -6.69 -16.31 -10.65
N TYR A 247 -6.85 -17.59 -10.99
CA TYR A 247 -8.16 -18.27 -10.90
C TYR A 247 -8.74 -18.28 -9.48
N GLN A 248 -7.86 -18.37 -8.47
CA GLN A 248 -8.26 -18.43 -7.07
C GLN A 248 -8.49 -17.07 -6.42
N TYR A 249 -8.22 -15.94 -7.11
CA TYR A 249 -8.28 -14.60 -6.51
C TYR A 249 -9.67 -14.26 -5.94
N GLN A 250 -10.72 -14.39 -6.76
CA GLN A 250 -12.09 -14.05 -6.33
C GLN A 250 -12.63 -15.02 -5.28
N LEU A 251 -12.29 -16.30 -5.40
CA LEU A 251 -12.64 -17.30 -4.41
C LEU A 251 -11.99 -16.99 -3.06
N SER A 252 -10.68 -16.72 -3.05
CA SER A 252 -9.93 -16.37 -1.83
C SER A 252 -10.54 -15.13 -1.18
N LYS A 253 -10.85 -14.09 -1.96
CA LYS A 253 -11.52 -12.89 -1.46
C LYS A 253 -12.89 -13.17 -0.82
N TYR A 254 -13.68 -14.05 -1.41
CA TYR A 254 -14.97 -14.45 -0.87
C TYR A 254 -14.80 -15.21 0.46
N LEU A 255 -13.90 -16.20 0.48
CA LEU A 255 -13.62 -17.02 1.66
C LEU A 255 -13.04 -16.17 2.80
N ALA A 256 -12.19 -15.19 2.50
CA ALA A 256 -11.60 -14.27 3.49
C ALA A 256 -12.67 -13.61 4.35
N LYS A 257 -13.75 -13.18 3.70
CA LYS A 257 -14.86 -12.51 4.35
C LYS A 257 -15.59 -13.48 5.27
N ALA A 258 -15.96 -14.66 4.77
CA ALA A 258 -16.65 -15.68 5.56
C ALA A 258 -15.85 -16.08 6.80
N ILE A 259 -14.54 -16.26 6.64
CA ILE A 259 -13.66 -16.70 7.72
C ILE A 259 -13.46 -15.60 8.75
N ARG A 260 -13.33 -14.34 8.32
CA ARG A 260 -13.28 -13.17 9.21
C ARG A 260 -14.54 -13.04 10.04
N ASP A 261 -15.70 -13.28 9.44
CA ASP A 261 -17.00 -13.21 10.12
C ASP A 261 -17.20 -14.40 11.07
N ALA A 262 -16.59 -15.55 10.78
CA ALA A 262 -16.67 -16.78 11.57
C ALA A 262 -15.75 -16.80 12.80
N ARG A 263 -14.62 -16.11 12.73
CA ARG A 263 -13.57 -16.19 13.75
C ARG A 263 -14.04 -15.65 15.10
N PRO A 264 -13.96 -16.44 16.18
CA PRO A 264 -14.17 -15.90 17.52
C PRO A 264 -13.05 -14.92 17.88
N GLN A 265 -13.41 -13.80 18.50
CA GLN A 265 -12.42 -12.85 19.01
C GLN A 265 -11.64 -13.51 20.15
N ALA A 266 -10.33 -13.71 19.96
CA ALA A 266 -9.49 -14.28 21.00
C ALA A 266 -9.49 -13.38 22.24
N LYS A 267 -9.46 -13.95 23.45
CA LYS A 267 -9.38 -13.14 24.68
C LYS A 267 -8.13 -12.24 24.72
N SER A 268 -7.04 -12.74 24.13
CA SER A 268 -5.79 -12.02 23.94
C SER A 268 -5.81 -11.05 22.76
N TYR A 269 -6.86 -11.03 21.94
CA TYR A 269 -6.98 -10.08 20.84
C TYR A 269 -7.03 -8.66 21.38
N ILE A 270 -6.23 -7.80 20.78
CA ILE A 270 -6.15 -6.39 21.08
C ILE A 270 -6.38 -5.69 19.75
N LYS A 271 -7.49 -4.96 19.66
CA LYS A 271 -8.02 -4.40 18.42
C LYS A 271 -7.05 -3.46 17.75
N ASP A 272 -6.52 -2.58 18.55
CA ASP A 272 -5.67 -1.52 18.09
C ASP A 272 -4.69 -1.21 19.20
N SER A 273 -3.81 -0.30 18.81
CA SER A 273 -3.39 0.78 19.68
C SER A 273 -4.01 0.75 21.07
N PHE A 274 -5.17 1.42 21.20
CA PHE A 274 -5.90 2.20 22.21
C PHE A 274 -6.50 1.29 23.25
N GLU A 275 -6.77 0.07 22.81
CA GLU A 275 -7.02 -1.04 23.68
C GLU A 275 -5.78 -1.57 24.42
N PHE A 276 -4.60 -1.67 23.80
CA PHE A 276 -3.40 -2.27 24.43
C PHE A 276 -3.00 -1.60 25.75
N VAL A 277 -2.70 -0.31 25.71
CA VAL A 277 -2.29 0.54 26.85
C VAL A 277 -3.46 0.80 27.77
N LYS A 278 -4.71 0.82 27.30
CA LYS A 278 -5.83 0.78 28.24
C LYS A 278 -5.73 -0.49 29.10
N ARG A 279 -5.62 -1.67 28.47
CA ARG A 279 -5.46 -2.94 29.18
C ARG A 279 -4.21 -2.97 30.06
N ILE A 280 -3.05 -2.51 29.57
CA ILE A 280 -1.80 -2.49 30.34
C ILE A 280 -1.90 -1.53 31.54
N LYS A 281 -2.59 -0.38 31.41
CA LYS A 281 -2.82 0.54 32.54
C LYS A 281 -3.75 -0.04 33.60
N GLU A 282 -4.70 -0.89 33.19
CA GLU A 282 -5.63 -1.58 34.09
C GLU A 282 -4.97 -2.77 34.82
N ILE A 283 -3.81 -3.24 34.37
CA ILE A 283 -3.07 -4.32 35.04
C ILE A 283 -2.43 -3.78 36.32
N VAL A 284 -2.96 -4.23 37.46
CA VAL A 284 -2.36 -3.99 38.78
C VAL A 284 -1.34 -5.08 39.08
N LEU A 285 -0.07 -4.69 39.16
CA LEU A 285 1.03 -5.59 39.50
C LEU A 285 1.31 -5.54 41.01
N ASN A 286 1.65 -6.69 41.61
CA ASN A 286 2.03 -6.75 43.01
C ASN A 286 3.45 -6.17 43.18
N LYS A 287 3.60 -5.10 43.95
CA LYS A 287 4.87 -4.39 44.18
C LYS A 287 5.97 -5.26 44.83
N GLU A 288 5.61 -6.37 45.46
CA GLU A 288 6.56 -7.29 46.09
C GLU A 288 7.16 -8.31 45.10
N LYS A 289 6.67 -8.35 43.86
CA LYS A 289 7.14 -9.28 42.82
C LYS A 289 7.84 -8.53 41.70
N THR A 290 8.91 -9.13 41.21
CA THR A 290 9.59 -8.68 39.98
C THR A 290 8.86 -9.24 38.77
N TYR A 291 8.61 -8.38 37.78
CA TYR A 291 7.96 -8.76 36.52
C TYR A 291 8.92 -8.49 35.36
N ILE A 292 8.93 -9.39 34.38
CA ILE A 292 9.71 -9.25 33.15
C ILE A 292 8.74 -9.16 31.98
N MET A 293 8.90 -8.12 31.17
CA MET A 293 8.18 -7.99 29.91
C MET A 293 8.97 -8.70 28.81
N CYS A 294 8.37 -9.72 28.22
CA CYS A 294 8.93 -10.44 27.09
C CYS A 294 8.13 -10.12 25.82
N SER A 295 8.84 -9.93 24.70
CA SER A 295 8.25 -9.86 23.37
C SER A 295 8.83 -10.98 22.53
N PHE A 296 7.97 -11.79 21.92
CA PHE A 296 8.35 -12.88 21.03
C PHE A 296 7.97 -12.49 19.59
N ASP A 297 8.91 -12.65 18.65
CA ASP A 297 8.66 -12.49 17.22
C ASP A 297 8.60 -13.89 16.60
N VAL A 298 7.54 -14.20 15.86
CA VAL A 298 7.41 -15.49 15.18
C VAL A 298 8.14 -15.39 13.85
N GLU A 299 9.21 -16.16 13.69
CA GLU A 299 9.96 -16.20 12.45
C GLU A 299 9.21 -16.98 11.36
N SER A 300 9.08 -16.37 10.18
CA SER A 300 8.60 -17.02 8.96
C SER A 300 7.25 -17.74 9.13
N LEU A 301 6.34 -17.11 9.87
CA LEU A 301 5.00 -17.64 10.19
C LEU A 301 4.28 -18.24 8.98
N TYR A 302 4.14 -17.47 7.90
CA TYR A 302 3.38 -17.85 6.69
C TYR A 302 3.89 -19.15 6.05
N THR A 303 5.20 -19.32 5.95
CA THR A 303 5.81 -20.50 5.32
C THR A 303 5.78 -21.74 6.20
N ASN A 304 5.38 -21.61 7.47
CA ASN A 304 5.36 -22.69 8.46
C ASN A 304 3.93 -23.01 8.95
N VAL A 305 2.89 -22.48 8.32
CA VAL A 305 1.50 -22.77 8.70
C VAL A 305 1.11 -24.18 8.20
N PRO A 306 0.73 -25.13 9.09
CA PRO A 306 0.24 -26.43 8.66
C PRO A 306 -1.13 -26.30 8.01
N ILE A 307 -1.18 -26.45 6.68
CA ILE A 307 -2.37 -26.15 5.86
C ILE A 307 -3.58 -26.99 6.29
N GLU A 308 -3.39 -28.30 6.52
CA GLU A 308 -4.50 -29.20 6.88
C GLU A 308 -5.14 -28.82 8.23
N GLU A 309 -4.30 -28.59 9.25
CA GLU A 309 -4.78 -28.17 10.57
C GLU A 309 -5.52 -26.84 10.49
N ALA A 310 -5.04 -25.92 9.66
CA ALA A 310 -5.64 -24.61 9.49
C ALA A 310 -6.99 -24.66 8.74
N ILE A 311 -7.13 -25.54 7.74
CA ILE A 311 -8.42 -25.84 7.08
C ILE A 311 -9.40 -26.42 8.09
N GLU A 312 -9.01 -27.45 8.85
CA GLU A 312 -9.88 -28.09 9.84
C GLU A 312 -10.35 -27.11 10.90
N THR A 313 -9.45 -26.28 11.40
CA THR A 313 -9.79 -25.31 12.44
C THR A 313 -10.73 -24.22 11.88
N THR A 314 -10.54 -23.81 10.63
CA THR A 314 -11.45 -22.88 9.94
C THR A 314 -12.84 -23.47 9.75
N LEU A 315 -12.94 -24.73 9.33
CA LEU A 315 -14.22 -25.42 9.20
C LEU A 315 -14.91 -25.56 10.56
N ASN A 316 -14.15 -25.81 11.63
CA ASN A 316 -14.70 -25.82 12.98
C ASN A 316 -15.23 -24.44 13.38
N TYR A 317 -14.57 -23.34 13.04
CA TYR A 317 -15.09 -22.00 13.30
C TYR A 317 -16.35 -21.67 12.50
N ILE A 318 -16.42 -22.09 11.23
CA ILE A 318 -17.58 -21.81 10.37
C ILE A 318 -18.81 -22.65 10.77
N TYR A 319 -18.63 -23.94 11.07
CA TYR A 319 -19.73 -24.90 11.25
C TYR A 319 -19.96 -25.33 12.70
N LYS A 320 -19.09 -24.96 13.66
CA LYS A 320 -19.41 -24.97 15.10
C LYS A 320 -19.42 -23.54 15.66
N PRO A 321 -20.12 -22.58 15.04
CA PRO A 321 -19.96 -21.20 15.43
C PRO A 321 -20.79 -20.87 16.68
N THR A 322 -20.36 -19.85 17.40
CA THR A 322 -21.18 -19.16 18.41
C THR A 322 -22.11 -18.11 17.79
N LYS A 323 -21.99 -17.85 16.48
CA LYS A 323 -22.73 -16.83 15.69
C LYS A 323 -23.10 -17.39 14.32
N LEU A 324 -24.32 -17.15 13.84
CA LEU A 324 -24.70 -17.53 12.48
C LEU A 324 -23.84 -16.79 11.43
N ILE A 325 -23.21 -17.56 10.55
CA ILE A 325 -22.46 -17.06 9.39
C ILE A 325 -23.26 -17.42 8.15
N ASP A 326 -23.54 -16.42 7.33
CA ASP A 326 -24.29 -16.60 6.09
C ASP A 326 -23.36 -17.09 4.98
N VAL A 327 -23.16 -18.42 4.93
CA VAL A 327 -22.49 -19.11 3.84
C VAL A 327 -23.41 -20.20 3.28
N PRO A 328 -23.57 -20.30 1.95
CA PRO A 328 -24.48 -21.27 1.34
C PRO A 328 -23.90 -22.70 1.32
N PHE A 329 -22.63 -22.88 1.66
CA PHE A 329 -21.92 -24.13 1.50
C PHE A 329 -22.06 -25.02 2.74
N ASP A 330 -22.16 -26.33 2.54
CA ASP A 330 -21.96 -27.29 3.63
C ASP A 330 -20.47 -27.46 3.99
N LYS A 331 -20.18 -28.20 5.06
CA LYS A 331 -18.82 -28.38 5.58
C LYS A 331 -17.86 -28.99 4.55
N GLU A 332 -18.30 -30.00 3.80
CA GLU A 332 -17.46 -30.67 2.81
C GLU A 332 -17.29 -29.81 1.57
N GLN A 333 -18.31 -29.05 1.19
CA GLN A 333 -18.20 -28.08 0.11
C GLN A 333 -17.20 -26.97 0.43
N MET A 334 -17.27 -26.43 1.65
CA MET A 334 -16.32 -25.41 2.11
C MET A 334 -14.89 -25.95 2.16
N ARG A 335 -14.71 -27.20 2.59
CA ARG A 335 -13.39 -27.86 2.57
C ARG A 335 -12.80 -27.89 1.17
N ILE A 336 -13.60 -28.26 0.16
CA ILE A 336 -13.15 -28.31 -1.23
C ILE A 336 -12.78 -26.89 -1.71
N LEU A 337 -13.60 -25.89 -1.41
CA LEU A 337 -13.32 -24.50 -1.77
C LEU A 337 -12.02 -23.97 -1.11
N LEU A 338 -11.80 -24.27 0.17
CA LEU A 338 -10.57 -23.91 0.87
C LEU A 338 -9.34 -24.55 0.22
N ASN A 339 -9.42 -25.84 -0.10
CA ASN A 339 -8.34 -26.55 -0.80
C ASN A 339 -8.06 -25.98 -2.19
N LEU A 340 -9.10 -25.66 -2.98
CA LEU A 340 -8.96 -25.03 -4.29
C LEU A 340 -8.34 -23.63 -4.22
N SER A 341 -8.53 -22.92 -3.10
CA SER A 341 -7.98 -21.57 -2.93
C SER A 341 -6.51 -21.53 -2.50
N ILE A 342 -6.08 -22.50 -1.69
CA ILE A 342 -4.76 -22.46 -1.02
C ILE A 342 -3.77 -23.45 -1.64
N ARG A 343 -4.22 -24.68 -1.95
CA ARG A 343 -3.31 -25.75 -2.34
C ARG A 343 -2.94 -25.70 -3.81
N ASP A 344 -1.67 -26.04 -4.06
CA ASP A 344 -1.10 -26.18 -5.39
C ASP A 344 -1.36 -24.94 -6.26
N ALA A 345 -1.34 -23.75 -5.66
CA ALA A 345 -1.48 -22.51 -6.40
C ALA A 345 -0.21 -22.31 -7.26
N PRO A 346 -0.31 -22.34 -8.60
CA PRO A 346 0.85 -22.13 -9.44
C PRO A 346 1.22 -20.65 -9.47
N PHE A 347 2.51 -20.39 -9.53
CA PHE A 347 3.07 -19.08 -9.74
C PHE A 347 4.27 -19.14 -10.69
N ARG A 348 4.57 -18.01 -11.32
CA ARG A 348 5.64 -17.88 -12.30
C ARG A 348 6.75 -17.00 -11.76
N PHE A 349 7.99 -17.44 -11.98
CA PHE A 349 9.19 -16.65 -11.84
C PHE A 349 10.11 -16.92 -13.03
N GLN A 350 10.54 -15.89 -13.75
CA GLN A 350 11.53 -16.01 -14.84
C GLN A 350 11.16 -17.06 -15.90
N ASN A 351 9.89 -17.04 -16.32
CA ASN A 351 9.29 -17.99 -17.27
C ASN A 351 9.29 -19.45 -16.81
N LYS A 352 9.68 -19.74 -15.57
CA LYS A 352 9.47 -21.04 -14.92
C LYS A 352 8.24 -20.97 -14.03
N ILE A 353 7.54 -22.08 -13.94
CA ILE A 353 6.35 -22.22 -13.09
C ILE A 353 6.75 -23.05 -11.89
N TYR A 354 6.19 -22.69 -10.75
CA TYR A 354 6.35 -23.38 -9.49
C TYR A 354 4.97 -23.53 -8.86
N LYS A 355 4.83 -24.50 -7.95
CA LYS A 355 3.73 -24.55 -6.99
C LYS A 355 4.31 -24.58 -5.59
N GLN A 356 3.56 -24.03 -4.65
CA GLN A 356 3.88 -24.15 -3.24
C GLN A 356 3.26 -25.44 -2.70
N ILE A 357 4.10 -26.30 -2.13
CA ILE A 357 3.70 -27.60 -1.58
C ILE A 357 3.27 -27.46 -0.12
N ASP A 358 3.95 -26.60 0.63
CA ASP A 358 3.70 -26.39 2.06
C ASP A 358 3.92 -24.93 2.50
N GLY A 359 3.24 -24.56 3.58
CA GLY A 359 3.06 -23.18 4.01
C GLY A 359 2.15 -22.38 3.06
N VAL A 360 1.86 -21.13 3.42
CA VAL A 360 1.06 -20.24 2.59
C VAL A 360 1.87 -19.05 2.11
N ALA A 361 1.59 -18.61 0.89
CA ALA A 361 2.21 -17.46 0.27
C ALA A 361 1.93 -16.19 1.09
N MET A 362 3.00 -15.45 1.39
CA MET A 362 2.91 -14.21 2.16
C MET A 362 2.31 -13.10 1.30
N VAL A 363 1.25 -12.47 1.79
CA VAL A 363 0.77 -11.18 1.30
C VAL A 363 0.63 -10.22 2.50
N THR A 364 0.66 -8.90 2.27
CA THR A 364 0.96 -7.91 3.32
C THR A 364 -0.14 -6.87 3.55
N GLN A 365 -0.63 -6.73 4.79
CA GLN A 365 -1.23 -5.49 5.33
C GLN A 365 -0.77 -5.20 6.79
N GLN A 366 -0.67 -3.91 7.16
CA GLN A 366 -0.30 -3.40 8.49
C GLN A 366 -1.11 -2.13 8.84
N GLU A 367 -1.49 -1.94 10.12
CA GLU A 367 -1.47 -0.68 10.91
C GLU A 367 -2.13 -0.94 12.31
N ASP A 368 -1.43 -0.93 13.45
CA ASP A 368 -0.93 0.16 14.35
C ASP A 368 -1.95 0.61 15.43
N LYS A 369 -1.69 1.14 16.65
CA LYS A 369 -0.64 1.32 17.72
C LYS A 369 -0.95 2.43 18.81
N LEU A 370 -0.67 2.28 20.14
CA LEU A 370 -1.05 3.20 21.26
C LEU A 370 0.04 4.12 21.84
N ILE A 371 -0.42 5.00 22.77
CA ILE A 371 0.06 6.27 23.34
C ILE A 371 1.27 6.85 22.62
N THR A 372 1.01 7.98 21.98
CA THR A 372 1.62 8.18 20.69
C THR A 372 2.15 9.59 20.53
N ALA A 373 3.46 9.73 20.42
CA ALA A 373 4.00 10.67 19.44
C ALA A 373 3.97 10.00 18.07
N LEU A 374 4.12 10.76 16.99
CA LEU A 374 4.18 10.16 15.66
C LEU A 374 5.52 9.43 15.49
N TYR A 375 5.55 8.16 15.90
CA TYR A 375 6.73 7.32 15.74
C TYR A 375 6.95 7.06 14.25
N ARG A 376 8.14 7.45 13.78
CA ARG A 376 8.62 7.17 12.43
C ARG A 376 9.64 6.05 12.56
N LYS A 377 9.43 4.94 11.85
CA LYS A 377 10.45 3.87 11.76
C LYS A 377 11.76 4.49 11.23
N PRO A 378 12.94 3.94 11.56
CA PRO A 378 14.21 4.39 10.97
C PRO A 378 14.20 4.42 9.43
N THR A 379 13.39 3.55 8.82
CA THR A 379 13.17 3.48 7.37
C THR A 379 12.20 4.53 6.82
N HIS A 380 11.67 5.44 7.64
CA HIS A 380 10.74 6.48 7.18
C HIS A 380 11.50 7.58 6.43
N THR A 381 11.16 7.77 5.17
CA THR A 381 11.88 8.67 4.26
C THR A 381 11.35 10.11 4.28
N GLY A 382 10.10 10.31 4.71
CA GLY A 382 9.41 11.60 4.61
C GLY A 382 8.98 11.97 3.19
N LEU A 383 9.13 11.06 2.21
CA LEU A 383 8.59 11.24 0.87
C LEU A 383 7.10 10.91 0.86
N TYR A 384 6.33 11.88 0.41
CA TYR A 384 4.91 11.75 0.13
C TYR A 384 4.64 12.08 -1.34
N MET A 385 3.37 12.05 -1.74
CA MET A 385 2.96 12.47 -3.07
C MET A 385 3.42 13.91 -3.35
N LEU A 386 4.38 14.05 -4.26
CA LEU A 386 4.94 15.34 -4.64
C LEU A 386 3.89 16.26 -5.28
N TRP A 387 4.04 17.56 -5.04
CA TRP A 387 3.07 18.55 -5.51
C TRP A 387 3.00 18.67 -7.05
N ASP A 388 4.10 18.42 -7.74
CA ASP A 388 4.24 18.45 -9.20
C ASP A 388 3.84 17.12 -9.88
N SER A 389 3.50 16.09 -9.11
CA SER A 389 2.94 14.85 -9.67
C SER A 389 1.65 15.11 -10.46
N SER A 390 1.36 14.35 -11.52
CA SER A 390 0.12 14.48 -12.29
C SER A 390 -1.13 13.93 -11.58
N GLN A 391 -1.03 13.59 -10.29
CA GLN A 391 -2.15 13.09 -9.51
C GLN A 391 -3.18 14.20 -9.18
N ASN A 392 -4.46 13.81 -9.09
CA ASN A 392 -5.57 14.71 -8.76
C ASN A 392 -5.31 15.46 -7.44
N ARG A 393 -5.50 16.79 -7.46
CA ARG A 393 -5.31 17.66 -6.30
C ARG A 393 -6.11 17.21 -5.07
N ARG A 394 -7.27 16.56 -5.24
CA ARG A 394 -8.05 16.02 -4.13
C ARG A 394 -7.26 15.03 -3.27
N TYR A 395 -6.45 14.15 -3.88
CA TYR A 395 -5.62 13.21 -3.14
C TYR A 395 -4.48 13.90 -2.40
N LYS A 396 -3.84 14.91 -3.02
CA LYS A 396 -2.80 15.73 -2.37
C LYS A 396 -3.32 16.53 -1.19
N LEU A 397 -4.49 17.14 -1.33
CA LEU A 397 -5.15 17.87 -0.24
C LEU A 397 -5.67 16.90 0.84
N GLY A 398 -6.21 15.76 0.42
CA GLY A 398 -6.63 14.68 1.30
C GLY A 398 -5.48 14.14 2.14
N LEU A 399 -4.29 13.99 1.57
CA LEU A 399 -3.07 13.61 2.28
C LEU A 399 -2.76 14.58 3.43
N ILE A 400 -2.73 15.90 3.16
CA ILE A 400 -2.48 16.90 4.22
C ILE A 400 -3.52 16.75 5.33
N LYS A 401 -4.81 16.67 4.95
CA LYS A 401 -5.90 16.50 5.91
C LYS A 401 -5.72 15.24 6.75
N THR A 402 -5.38 14.11 6.13
CA THR A 402 -5.14 12.85 6.83
C THR A 402 -3.95 12.95 7.79
N LEU A 403 -2.84 13.56 7.38
CA LEU A 403 -1.65 13.73 8.22
C LEU A 403 -1.92 14.65 9.42
N VAL A 404 -2.65 15.75 9.20
CA VAL A 404 -3.06 16.67 10.27
C VAL A 404 -4.01 15.98 11.25
N ILE A 405 -5.04 15.29 10.74
CA ILE A 405 -5.94 14.48 11.57
C ILE A 405 -5.14 13.44 12.37
N ARG A 406 -4.19 12.77 11.72
CA ARG A 406 -3.31 11.78 12.36
C ARG A 406 -2.54 12.43 13.50
N ILE A 407 -1.91 13.60 13.32
CA ILE A 407 -1.20 14.32 14.39
C ILE A 407 -2.11 14.61 15.57
N TYR A 408 -3.30 15.18 15.34
CA TYR A 408 -4.22 15.52 16.44
C TYR A 408 -4.84 14.31 17.13
N ARG A 409 -5.05 13.20 16.42
CA ARG A 409 -5.57 11.95 17.01
C ARG A 409 -4.52 11.20 17.83
N ILE A 410 -3.27 11.28 17.41
CA ILE A 410 -2.14 10.52 17.96
C ILE A 410 -1.50 11.31 19.10
N CYS A 411 -1.12 12.56 18.87
CA CYS A 411 -0.29 13.30 19.81
C CYS A 411 -1.08 13.72 21.06
N SER A 412 -0.63 13.28 22.24
CA SER A 412 -1.32 13.50 23.52
C SER A 412 -1.04 14.87 24.16
N SER A 413 -0.04 15.63 23.70
CA SER A 413 0.35 16.93 24.26
C SER A 413 0.26 18.04 23.20
N LYS A 414 -0.21 19.23 23.61
CA LYS A 414 -0.25 20.43 22.76
C LYS A 414 1.13 20.83 22.24
N GLU A 415 2.19 20.63 23.03
CA GLU A 415 3.57 20.91 22.63
C GLU A 415 4.06 19.91 21.58
N ILE A 416 3.74 18.62 21.75
CA ILE A 416 4.07 17.57 20.77
C ILE A 416 3.30 17.81 19.47
N ILE A 417 2.02 18.17 19.54
CA ILE A 417 1.21 18.56 18.38
C ILE A 417 1.89 19.73 17.64
N ALA A 418 2.31 20.77 18.35
CA ALA A 418 2.97 21.93 17.74
C ALA A 418 4.29 21.54 17.05
N LYS A 419 5.10 20.69 17.70
CA LYS A 419 6.35 20.15 17.13
C LYS A 419 6.08 19.31 15.89
N GLU A 420 5.11 18.40 15.92
CA GLU A 420 4.76 17.53 14.80
C GLU A 420 4.13 18.29 13.63
N LEU A 421 3.32 19.32 13.90
CA LEU A 421 2.80 20.20 12.85
C LEU A 421 3.93 21.00 12.19
N ASN A 422 4.91 21.47 12.96
CA ASN A 422 6.09 22.13 12.39
C ASN A 422 6.92 21.17 11.54
N LEU A 423 7.14 19.94 12.00
CA LEU A 423 7.82 18.92 11.22
C LEU A 423 7.06 18.60 9.92
N LEU A 424 5.74 18.44 9.99
CA LEU A 424 4.88 18.23 8.82
C LEU A 424 5.00 19.39 7.82
N ARG A 425 5.09 20.65 8.28
CA ARG A 425 5.29 21.81 7.40
C ARG A 425 6.63 21.75 6.66
N VAL A 426 7.70 21.39 7.37
CA VAL A 426 9.01 21.18 6.75
C VAL A 426 8.93 20.05 5.73
N THR A 427 8.31 18.93 6.09
CA THR A 427 8.14 17.79 5.18
C THR A 427 7.31 18.16 3.94
N LEU A 428 6.18 18.85 4.08
CA LEU A 428 5.36 19.28 2.94
C LEU A 428 6.10 20.28 2.04
N THR A 429 6.87 21.20 2.63
CA THR A 429 7.76 22.11 1.88
C THR A 429 8.79 21.32 1.07
N ASN A 430 9.41 20.31 1.67
CA ASN A 430 10.39 19.43 1.00
C ASN A 430 9.75 18.63 -0.15
N ASN A 431 8.46 18.28 -0.03
CA ASN A 431 7.66 17.62 -1.07
C ASN A 431 7.07 18.61 -2.11
N GLY A 432 7.50 19.88 -2.09
CA GLY A 432 7.15 20.91 -3.09
C GLY A 432 5.77 21.57 -2.90
N TYR A 433 5.10 21.37 -1.77
CA TYR A 433 3.78 21.95 -1.54
C TYR A 433 3.84 23.48 -1.42
N PRO A 434 2.92 24.23 -2.07
CA PRO A 434 2.94 25.69 -2.01
C PRO A 434 2.73 26.22 -0.58
N PRO A 435 3.46 27.27 -0.16
CA PRO A 435 3.34 27.82 1.20
C PRO A 435 1.92 28.21 1.60
N HIS A 436 1.13 28.75 0.65
CA HIS A 436 -0.26 29.13 0.91
C HIS A 436 -1.18 27.92 1.16
N ILE A 437 -0.91 26.76 0.54
CA ILE A 437 -1.64 25.50 0.78
C ILE A 437 -1.27 24.94 2.14
N ILE A 438 0.03 24.90 2.46
CA ILE A 438 0.51 24.47 3.78
C ILE A 438 -0.10 25.36 4.87
N LYS A 439 -0.11 26.68 4.68
CA LYS A 439 -0.72 27.62 5.62
C LYS A 439 -2.22 27.37 5.78
N ARG A 440 -2.95 27.16 4.69
CA ARG A 440 -4.40 26.94 4.73
C ARG A 440 -4.78 25.61 5.38
N ASP A 441 -4.14 24.52 4.95
CA ASP A 441 -4.62 23.15 5.23
C ASP A 441 -3.87 22.47 6.38
N ALA A 442 -2.71 23.00 6.80
CA ALA A 442 -1.95 22.50 7.95
C ALA A 442 -1.97 23.44 9.19
N GLN A 443 -2.77 24.52 9.16
CA GLN A 443 -2.97 25.42 10.32
C GLN A 443 -4.38 25.40 10.90
N GLN A 444 -5.40 24.95 10.18
CA GLN A 444 -6.76 25.00 10.73
C GLN A 444 -6.90 23.97 11.86
N PRO A 445 -7.29 24.40 13.08
CA PRO A 445 -7.68 23.47 14.13
C PRO A 445 -8.92 22.72 13.63
N ILE A 446 -8.78 21.42 13.46
CA ILE A 446 -9.93 20.56 13.17
C ILE A 446 -10.67 20.42 14.49
N LEU A 447 -11.96 20.79 14.52
CA LEU A 447 -12.86 20.45 15.63
C LEU A 447 -12.94 18.92 15.71
N LEU A 448 -12.06 18.36 16.54
CA LEU A 448 -12.09 16.97 16.95
C LEU A 448 -12.69 16.95 18.36
N SER A 449 -13.67 16.07 18.57
CA SER A 449 -14.15 15.74 19.91
C SER A 449 -12.97 15.19 20.72
N GLU A 450 -12.59 15.95 21.74
CA GLU A 450 -11.55 15.84 22.79
C GLU A 450 -10.31 14.93 22.61
N PRO A 451 -9.10 15.42 22.99
CA PRO A 451 -7.87 14.62 23.05
C PRO A 451 -7.75 13.80 24.35
N ALA A 452 -7.22 12.57 24.25
CA ALA A 452 -6.90 11.72 25.39
C ALA A 452 -5.46 11.98 25.92
N TYR A 453 -5.40 12.55 27.14
CA TYR A 453 -4.26 12.78 28.05
C TYR A 453 -3.31 11.55 28.20
N GLY A 454 -2.05 11.58 28.66
CA GLY A 454 -1.18 12.50 29.41
C GLY A 454 -0.18 11.67 30.27
N LEU A 455 1.11 12.04 30.24
CA LEU A 455 2.25 11.76 31.17
C LEU A 455 3.05 10.41 31.20
N THR A 456 4.31 10.59 31.63
CA THR A 456 5.62 9.90 31.46
C THR A 456 6.10 9.12 32.71
N ILE A 457 6.91 8.05 32.57
CA ILE A 457 7.72 7.44 33.67
C ILE A 457 9.08 6.87 33.16
N ASN A 458 10.11 7.01 34.00
CA ASN A 458 11.54 6.65 33.84
C ASN A 458 11.91 5.18 34.18
N GLU A 459 13.02 4.73 33.56
CA GLU A 459 14.11 3.73 33.88
C GLU A 459 14.02 2.84 35.16
N SER A 460 14.56 1.59 35.30
CA SER A 460 15.42 0.66 34.53
C SER A 460 15.57 -0.74 35.24
N LEU A 461 16.07 -1.77 34.51
CA LEU A 461 16.76 -3.06 34.92
C LEU A 461 15.97 -4.18 35.67
N SER A 462 16.21 -5.51 35.59
CA SER A 462 17.02 -6.49 34.79
C SER A 462 16.40 -7.92 34.93
N ILE A 463 16.79 -8.88 34.08
CA ILE A 463 16.08 -10.15 33.72
C ILE A 463 16.69 -11.42 34.36
N ASP A 464 15.87 -12.44 34.68
CA ASP A 464 16.27 -13.86 34.87
C ASP A 464 15.10 -14.85 34.53
N PRO A 465 15.25 -16.19 34.36
CA PRO A 465 14.87 -16.89 33.13
C PRO A 465 13.79 -17.97 33.36
N ILE A 466 12.57 -17.74 32.86
CA ILE A 466 11.46 -18.74 32.87
C ILE A 466 10.83 -18.85 31.46
N ILE A 467 11.66 -18.94 30.41
CA ILE A 467 11.21 -18.93 28.99
C ILE A 467 11.27 -20.33 28.36
N THR A 468 10.75 -21.35 29.05
CA THR A 468 10.69 -22.71 28.44
C THR A 468 9.27 -23.26 28.40
N ASN A 469 8.37 -22.81 29.28
CA ASN A 469 7.00 -23.35 29.36
C ASN A 469 5.94 -22.58 28.53
N ILE A 470 6.23 -21.34 28.12
CA ILE A 470 5.28 -20.50 27.37
C ILE A 470 5.25 -20.89 25.87
N TYR A 471 6.34 -21.46 25.36
CA TYR A 471 6.55 -21.74 23.93
C TYR A 471 5.53 -22.74 23.33
N ARG A 472 5.08 -23.74 24.10
CA ARG A 472 4.15 -24.78 23.58
C ARG A 472 2.69 -24.34 23.47
N ARG A 473 2.25 -23.30 24.21
CA ARG A 473 0.85 -22.83 24.17
C ARG A 473 0.59 -21.77 23.08
N PHE A 474 1.61 -21.08 22.60
CA PHE A 474 1.47 -20.04 21.56
C PHE A 474 1.35 -20.61 20.13
N GLN A 475 1.96 -21.77 19.84
CA GLN A 475 1.94 -22.38 18.50
C GLN A 475 0.54 -22.77 18.00
N ILE A 476 -0.38 -23.11 18.91
CA ILE A 476 -1.71 -23.63 18.55
C ILE A 476 -2.74 -22.51 18.33
N GLN A 477 -2.54 -21.33 18.95
CA GLN A 477 -3.47 -20.20 18.80
C GLN A 477 -3.10 -19.22 17.69
N SER A 478 -1.82 -19.11 17.28
CA SER A 478 -1.44 -18.24 16.14
C SER A 478 -1.85 -18.86 14.81
N SER A 479 -1.70 -20.18 14.64
CA SER A 479 -1.99 -20.90 13.39
C SER A 479 -3.39 -20.65 12.81
N THR A 480 -4.40 -20.37 13.64
CA THR A 480 -5.77 -20.09 13.18
C THR A 480 -6.12 -18.62 13.01
N ILE A 481 -5.37 -17.72 13.63
CA ILE A 481 -5.55 -16.27 13.44
C ILE A 481 -4.98 -15.88 12.07
N ASP A 482 -3.90 -16.55 11.69
CA ASP A 482 -3.07 -16.19 10.55
C ASP A 482 -3.53 -16.87 9.24
N PHE A 483 -4.26 -18.00 9.31
CA PHE A 483 -4.97 -18.59 8.15
C PHE A 483 -6.02 -17.63 7.55
N ILE A 484 -6.51 -16.69 8.36
CA ILE A 484 -7.53 -15.71 7.99
C ILE A 484 -6.88 -14.47 7.36
N GLU A 485 -5.71 -14.06 7.88
CA GLU A 485 -4.87 -13.04 7.26
C GLU A 485 -4.33 -13.53 5.92
N VAL A 486 -3.90 -14.79 5.84
CA VAL A 486 -3.54 -15.47 4.58
C VAL A 486 -4.62 -15.31 3.51
N ILE A 487 -5.90 -15.55 3.83
CA ILE A 487 -7.01 -15.50 2.85
C ILE A 487 -7.44 -14.04 2.59
N HIS A 488 -7.38 -13.17 3.60
CA HIS A 488 -7.67 -11.73 3.50
C HIS A 488 -6.62 -10.97 2.69
N ASP A 489 -5.34 -11.31 2.87
CA ASP A 489 -4.20 -10.68 2.22
C ASP A 489 -4.07 -11.14 0.76
N PHE A 490 -4.87 -12.09 0.23
CA PHE A 490 -4.99 -12.28 -1.23
C PHE A 490 -5.51 -11.04 -1.98
N ASN A 491 -5.83 -9.91 -1.31
CA ASN A 491 -6.38 -8.69 -1.91
C ASN A 491 -5.34 -7.64 -2.32
#